data_AF-A0A0B3SS07-F1
#
_entry.id   AF-A0A0B3SS07-F1
#
_cell.length_a   1.000
_cell.length_b   1.000
_cell.length_c   1.000
_cell.angle_alpha   90.00
_cell.angle_beta   90.00
_cell.angle_gamma   90.00
#
_symmetry.space_group_name_H-M   'P 1'
#
loop_
_entity.id
_entity.type
_entity.pdbx_description
1 polymer ?
#
loop_
_entity_poly.entity_id
_entity_poly.type
_entity_poly.pdbx_seq_one_letter_code
_entity_poly.pdbx_strand_id
1 'polypeptide(L)'
;MRHVILGLLLCAGSAVADTLSGVDVLFLGEVHDNPAHHARQAEIVAEVQPRAIVWEMLGSEVTPRITPDLIADETALGAALNWADSGWPAFSMYYPIFVAAPEAAHFGAQVPRDAARAVMSQTLVEAFGENAARFGLDRPLPVGQQERREALQMAAHCDALPADILPMMVDIQRLRDARLAAAALEALEATGGPVAVITGNGHARKDWGAPALLALAAPDVSILALGQGENEGAAPDGGFDLIESAPPVDRPDPCEAFRAR
;
A
#
# COMPACT_ATOMS: atom_id res chain seq x y z
N MET A 1 -2.93 7.94 53.52
CA MET A 1 -2.32 6.90 52.66
C MET A 1 -2.95 7.03 51.29
N ARG A 2 -2.25 7.63 50.33
CA ARG A 2 -2.77 7.92 48.99
C ARG A 2 -1.93 7.07 48.03
N HIS A 3 -2.54 6.01 47.52
CA HIS A 3 -1.87 5.01 46.70
C HIS A 3 -1.43 5.65 45.37
N VAL A 4 -0.14 5.55 45.09
CA VAL A 4 0.45 5.81 43.77
C VAL A 4 0.14 4.59 42.91
N ILE A 5 -0.68 4.75 41.87
CA ILE A 5 -0.81 3.76 40.81
C ILE A 5 0.33 4.05 39.83
N LEU A 6 1.40 3.27 39.95
CA LEU A 6 2.47 3.22 38.98
C LEU A 6 1.94 2.43 37.77
N GLY A 7 1.55 3.15 36.72
CA GLY A 7 1.17 2.53 35.45
C GLY A 7 2.39 1.83 34.86
N LEU A 8 2.34 0.51 34.74
CA LEU A 8 3.26 -0.26 33.91
C LEU A 8 3.06 0.19 32.46
N LEU A 9 3.98 0.98 31.91
CA LEU A 9 4.19 1.03 30.47
C LEU A 9 4.85 -0.30 30.08
N LEU A 10 4.06 -1.23 29.52
CA LEU A 10 4.61 -2.45 28.95
C LEU A 10 5.35 -2.13 27.64
N CYS A 11 6.52 -2.74 27.49
CA CYS A 11 7.45 -2.69 26.37
C CYS A 11 6.87 -3.29 25.06
N ALA A 12 5.80 -2.72 24.50
CA ALA A 12 5.25 -3.19 23.23
C ALA A 12 6.18 -2.91 22.03
N GLY A 13 6.97 -1.83 22.07
CA GLY A 13 7.82 -1.42 20.95
C GLY A 13 8.97 -2.38 20.62
N SER A 14 9.57 -3.04 21.62
CA SER A 14 10.74 -3.91 21.38
C SER A 14 10.39 -5.23 20.68
N ALA A 15 9.18 -5.76 20.88
CA ALA A 15 8.76 -7.03 20.28
C ALA A 15 8.36 -6.88 18.80
N VAL A 16 7.81 -5.73 18.41
CA VAL A 16 7.48 -5.43 17.02
C VAL A 16 8.76 -5.15 16.24
N ALA A 17 9.69 -4.35 16.77
CA ALA A 17 10.99 -4.08 16.14
C ALA A 17 11.80 -5.36 15.83
N ASP A 18 11.83 -6.34 16.75
CA ASP A 18 12.49 -7.62 16.51
C ASP A 18 11.82 -8.43 15.38
N THR A 19 10.49 -8.36 15.26
CA THR A 19 9.72 -9.03 14.20
C THR A 19 9.88 -8.35 12.84
N LEU A 20 10.10 -7.03 12.83
CA LEU A 20 10.34 -6.23 11.63
C LEU A 20 11.81 -6.31 11.16
N SER A 21 12.71 -6.84 11.99
CA SER A 21 14.12 -7.01 11.65
C SER A 21 14.35 -8.28 10.80
N GLY A 22 15.19 -8.16 9.76
CA GLY A 22 15.63 -9.30 8.95
C GLY A 22 14.68 -9.75 7.83
N VAL A 23 13.68 -8.95 7.48
CA VAL A 23 12.86 -9.13 6.27
C VAL A 23 13.32 -8.19 5.16
N ASP A 24 13.26 -8.67 3.92
CA ASP A 24 13.73 -7.90 2.75
C ASP A 24 12.73 -6.81 2.35
N VAL A 25 11.43 -7.13 2.40
CA VAL A 25 10.35 -6.22 2.01
C VAL A 25 9.21 -6.21 3.03
N LEU A 26 8.84 -5.00 3.47
CA LEU A 26 7.73 -4.74 4.39
C LEU A 26 6.59 -4.04 3.64
N PHE A 27 5.43 -4.68 3.52
CA PHE A 27 4.21 -4.04 3.03
C PHE A 27 3.42 -3.48 4.21
N LEU A 28 3.28 -2.16 4.25
CA LEU A 28 2.59 -1.45 5.32
C LEU A 28 1.22 -1.01 4.82
N GLY A 29 0.20 -1.84 5.09
CA GLY A 29 -1.17 -1.64 4.68
C GLY A 29 -1.89 -0.52 5.43
N GLU A 30 -2.64 0.30 4.71
CA GLU A 30 -3.45 1.38 5.29
C GLU A 30 -4.92 1.35 4.87
N VAL A 31 -5.72 2.10 5.64
CA VAL A 31 -6.94 2.75 5.14
C VAL A 31 -6.55 4.20 4.87
N HIS A 32 -6.62 4.61 3.60
CA HIS A 32 -5.93 5.80 3.11
C HIS A 32 -6.26 7.08 3.88
N ASP A 33 -7.51 7.28 4.26
CA ASP A 33 -7.96 8.50 4.96
C ASP A 33 -7.79 8.44 6.48
N ASN A 34 -7.21 7.37 7.03
CA ASN A 34 -6.99 7.23 8.47
C ASN A 34 -5.61 7.76 8.90
N PRO A 35 -5.52 8.93 9.58
CA PRO A 35 -4.24 9.53 9.96
C PRO A 35 -3.44 8.70 10.97
N ALA A 36 -4.09 7.87 11.79
CA ALA A 36 -3.40 7.00 12.73
C ALA A 36 -2.65 5.87 12.02
N HIS A 37 -3.11 5.44 10.84
CA HIS A 37 -2.39 4.46 10.04
C HIS A 37 -1.06 5.02 9.52
N HIS A 38 -1.10 6.23 8.95
CA HIS A 38 0.10 6.93 8.48
C HIS A 38 1.10 7.24 9.59
N ALA A 39 0.62 7.65 10.77
CA ALA A 39 1.47 7.87 11.93
C ALA A 39 2.23 6.58 12.31
N ARG A 40 1.53 5.43 12.31
CA ARG A 40 2.15 4.15 12.61
C ARG A 40 3.13 3.70 11.52
N GLN A 41 2.83 3.93 10.26
CA GLN A 41 3.79 3.69 9.16
C GLN A 41 5.06 4.53 9.35
N ALA A 42 4.93 5.80 9.75
CA ALA A 42 6.08 6.66 10.02
C ALA A 42 6.92 6.16 11.21
N GLU A 43 6.29 5.65 12.28
CA GLU A 43 6.99 5.01 13.39
C GLU A 43 7.77 3.77 12.93
N ILE A 44 7.14 2.88 12.15
CA ILE A 44 7.79 1.68 11.62
C ILE A 44 8.95 2.04 10.69
N VAL A 45 8.78 3.04 9.82
CA VAL A 45 9.85 3.52 8.95
C VAL A 45 11.00 4.12 9.77
N ALA A 46 10.69 4.83 10.86
CA ALA A 46 11.71 5.36 11.77
C ALA A 46 12.46 4.25 12.51
N GLU A 47 11.78 3.17 12.90
CA GLU A 47 12.35 2.00 13.58
C GLU A 47 13.22 1.15 12.63
N VAL A 48 12.72 0.86 11.42
CA VAL A 48 13.36 -0.03 10.44
C VAL A 48 14.48 0.67 9.67
N GLN A 49 14.37 1.98 9.44
CA GLN A 49 15.28 2.75 8.59
C GLN A 49 15.50 2.08 7.21
N PRO A 50 14.43 1.89 6.42
CA PRO A 50 14.53 1.19 5.15
C PRO A 50 15.48 1.90 4.19
N ARG A 51 16.20 1.12 3.37
CA ARG A 51 17.08 1.65 2.33
C ARG A 51 16.29 2.24 1.16
N ALA A 52 15.05 1.79 0.97
CA ALA A 52 14.13 2.33 -0.01
C ALA A 52 12.67 2.32 0.48
N ILE A 53 11.90 3.27 -0.03
CA ILE A 53 10.45 3.34 0.17
C ILE A 53 9.74 3.35 -1.19
N VAL A 54 8.79 2.45 -1.36
CA VAL A 54 7.90 2.35 -2.52
C VAL A 54 6.55 2.96 -2.16
N TRP A 55 6.01 3.78 -3.06
CA TRP A 55 4.76 4.49 -2.86
C TRP A 55 3.71 4.08 -3.89
N GLU A 56 2.55 3.61 -3.43
CA GLU A 56 1.37 3.45 -4.30
C GLU A 56 0.92 4.78 -4.92
N MET A 57 1.09 5.86 -4.14
CA MET A 57 0.54 7.18 -4.45
C MET A 57 1.32 7.93 -5.54
N LEU A 58 2.59 7.58 -5.76
CA LEU A 58 3.52 8.33 -6.60
C LEU A 58 3.90 7.54 -7.85
N GLY A 59 3.95 8.23 -8.99
CA GLY A 59 4.52 7.70 -10.23
C GLY A 59 6.05 7.68 -10.20
N SER A 60 6.66 6.78 -10.98
CA SER A 60 8.12 6.65 -11.05
C SER A 60 8.82 7.88 -11.66
N GLU A 61 8.07 8.76 -12.32
CA GLU A 61 8.56 10.01 -12.91
C GLU A 61 8.81 11.13 -11.89
N VAL A 62 8.18 11.07 -10.70
CA VAL A 62 8.33 12.10 -9.66
C VAL A 62 9.27 11.69 -8.54
N THR A 63 9.38 10.40 -8.21
CA THR A 63 10.18 9.95 -7.06
C THR A 63 11.68 10.23 -7.15
N PRO A 64 12.34 10.28 -8.34
CA PRO A 64 13.76 10.65 -8.42
C PRO A 64 14.07 12.09 -8.02
N ARG A 65 13.06 12.94 -7.86
CA ARG A 65 13.22 14.34 -7.42
C ARG A 65 13.26 14.47 -5.90
N ILE A 66 12.87 13.42 -5.18
CA ILE A 66 12.82 13.42 -3.73
C ILE A 66 14.25 13.32 -3.20
N THR A 67 14.64 14.32 -2.41
CA THR A 67 15.98 14.47 -1.84
C THR A 67 15.84 14.85 -0.36
N PRO A 68 16.84 14.58 0.49
CA PRO A 68 16.81 14.99 1.90
C PRO A 68 16.52 16.49 2.07
N ASP A 69 17.13 17.35 1.22
CA ASP A 69 16.90 18.81 1.23
C ASP A 69 15.46 19.17 0.91
N LEU A 70 14.82 18.46 -0.02
CA LEU A 70 13.42 18.66 -0.35
C LEU A 70 12.50 18.16 0.76
N ILE A 71 12.83 17.03 1.40
CA ILE A 71 12.09 16.47 2.54
C ILE A 71 12.09 17.42 3.74
N ALA A 72 13.12 18.25 3.91
CA ALA A 72 13.18 19.22 5.00
C ALA A 72 12.11 20.34 4.92
N ASP A 73 11.41 20.48 3.78
CA ASP A 73 10.34 21.45 3.57
C ASP A 73 9.07 20.76 3.06
N GLU A 74 8.11 20.53 3.96
CA GLU A 74 6.81 19.91 3.66
C GLU A 74 6.08 20.58 2.48
N THR A 75 6.11 21.92 2.42
CA THR A 75 5.40 22.66 1.37
C THR A 75 6.09 22.48 0.03
N ALA A 76 7.42 22.56 0.00
CA ALA A 76 8.19 22.34 -1.21
C ALA A 76 8.08 20.90 -1.72
N LEU A 77 8.16 19.91 -0.83
CA LEU A 77 7.99 18.51 -1.19
C LEU A 77 6.58 18.24 -1.74
N GLY A 78 5.53 18.69 -1.04
CA GLY A 78 4.16 18.52 -1.50
C GLY A 78 3.90 19.14 -2.88
N ALA A 79 4.48 20.31 -3.14
CA ALA A 79 4.42 20.96 -4.45
C ALA A 79 5.20 20.20 -5.53
N ALA A 80 6.40 19.72 -5.21
CA ALA A 80 7.24 18.96 -6.15
C ALA A 80 6.60 17.61 -6.57
N LEU A 81 5.82 17.01 -5.68
CA LEU A 81 5.05 15.79 -5.92
C LEU A 81 3.69 16.06 -6.60
N ASN A 82 3.32 17.33 -6.79
CA ASN A 82 1.99 17.73 -7.22
C ASN A 82 0.86 17.08 -6.40
N TRP A 83 1.07 16.95 -5.08
CA TRP A 83 0.20 16.12 -4.23
C TRP A 83 -1.25 16.62 -4.18
N ALA A 84 -1.44 17.95 -4.20
CA ALA A 84 -2.77 18.57 -4.12
C ALA A 84 -3.71 18.15 -5.27
N ASP A 85 -3.17 17.82 -6.44
CA ASP A 85 -3.94 17.41 -7.61
C ASP A 85 -4.06 15.88 -7.76
N SER A 86 -3.48 15.11 -6.83
CA SER A 86 -3.40 13.64 -6.93
C SER A 86 -4.74 12.95 -6.64
N GLY A 87 -5.58 13.55 -5.79
CA GLY A 87 -6.81 12.96 -5.26
C GLY A 87 -6.59 12.03 -4.07
N TRP A 88 -5.36 11.89 -3.58
CA TRP A 88 -5.06 11.22 -2.31
C TRP A 88 -5.42 12.11 -1.10
N PRO A 89 -5.54 11.53 0.11
CA PRO A 89 -5.70 12.30 1.34
C PRO A 89 -4.59 13.32 1.56
N ALA A 90 -4.82 14.24 2.50
CA ALA A 90 -3.93 15.38 2.72
C ALA A 90 -2.45 14.96 2.86
N PHE A 91 -1.56 15.67 2.17
CA PHE A 91 -0.12 15.36 2.16
C PHE A 91 0.48 15.32 3.57
N SER A 92 -0.03 16.15 4.48
CA SER A 92 0.39 16.20 5.88
C SER A 92 0.21 14.88 6.64
N MET A 93 -0.63 13.95 6.15
CA MET A 93 -0.71 12.59 6.70
C MET A 93 0.50 11.76 6.30
N TYR A 94 0.94 11.86 5.04
CA TYR A 94 2.04 11.07 4.47
C TYR A 94 3.41 11.68 4.74
N TYR A 95 3.52 13.00 4.90
CA TYR A 95 4.77 13.73 5.11
C TYR A 95 5.66 13.15 6.24
N PRO A 96 5.13 12.77 7.42
CA PRO A 96 5.93 12.16 8.48
C PRO A 96 6.68 10.89 8.05
N ILE A 97 6.16 10.12 7.08
CA ILE A 97 6.81 8.91 6.59
C ILE A 97 8.09 9.26 5.80
N PHE A 98 8.08 10.36 5.03
CA PHE A 98 9.29 10.86 4.35
C PHE A 98 10.35 11.32 5.36
N VAL A 99 9.92 12.05 6.40
CA VAL A 99 10.80 12.56 7.45
C VAL A 99 11.41 11.43 8.30
N ALA A 100 10.72 10.29 8.41
CA ALA A 100 11.18 9.16 9.19
C ALA A 100 12.42 8.45 8.62
N ALA A 101 12.62 8.51 7.30
CA ALA A 101 13.80 7.95 6.62
C ALA A 101 14.22 8.83 5.42
N PRO A 102 14.77 10.03 5.67
CA PRO A 102 15.04 11.02 4.62
C PRO A 102 16.14 10.60 3.65
N GLU A 103 16.98 9.63 4.04
CA GLU A 103 18.07 9.08 3.23
C GLU A 103 17.64 7.86 2.39
N ALA A 104 16.38 7.42 2.50
CA ALA A 104 15.87 6.30 1.72
C ALA A 104 15.74 6.67 0.23
N ALA A 105 16.04 5.73 -0.65
CA ALA A 105 15.70 5.88 -2.06
C ALA A 105 14.17 5.76 -2.25
N HIS A 106 13.57 6.58 -3.11
CA HIS A 106 12.12 6.56 -3.32
C HIS A 106 11.73 6.02 -4.70
N PHE A 107 10.77 5.09 -4.70
CA PHE A 107 10.26 4.43 -5.90
C PHE A 107 8.75 4.63 -6.00
N GLY A 108 8.27 4.91 -7.22
CA GLY A 108 6.85 5.12 -7.50
C GLY A 108 6.22 3.88 -8.13
N ALA A 109 5.08 3.45 -7.61
CA ALA A 109 4.31 2.31 -8.12
C ALA A 109 2.93 2.70 -8.64
N GLN A 110 2.60 3.99 -8.67
CA GLN A 110 1.30 4.46 -9.14
C GLN A 110 1.03 3.98 -10.56
N VAL A 111 -0.17 3.46 -10.79
CA VAL A 111 -0.70 3.22 -12.12
C VAL A 111 -1.44 4.47 -12.58
N PRO A 112 -0.93 5.22 -13.58
CA PRO A 112 -1.61 6.40 -14.09
C PRO A 112 -3.02 6.08 -14.61
N ARG A 113 -3.93 7.08 -14.56
CA ARG A 113 -5.34 6.88 -14.92
C ARG A 113 -5.53 6.42 -16.37
N ASP A 114 -4.70 6.92 -17.29
CA ASP A 114 -4.66 6.50 -18.69
C ASP A 114 -4.19 5.05 -18.83
N ALA A 115 -3.16 4.63 -18.09
CA ALA A 115 -2.72 3.24 -18.05
C ALA A 115 -3.81 2.31 -17.47
N ALA A 116 -4.50 2.72 -16.41
CA ALA A 116 -5.64 1.98 -15.86
C ALA A 116 -6.80 1.87 -16.88
N ARG A 117 -7.09 2.94 -17.62
CA ARG A 117 -8.09 2.94 -18.69
C ARG A 117 -7.68 2.07 -19.88
N ALA A 118 -6.38 1.96 -20.17
CA ALA A 118 -5.89 1.17 -21.29
C ALA A 118 -6.23 -0.32 -21.15
N VAL A 119 -6.37 -0.83 -19.90
CA VAL A 119 -6.83 -2.20 -19.58
C VAL A 119 -8.21 -2.51 -20.19
N MET A 120 -9.03 -1.51 -20.49
CA MET A 120 -10.30 -1.72 -21.21
C MET A 120 -10.14 -2.23 -22.65
N SER A 121 -8.95 -2.03 -23.24
CA SER A 121 -8.67 -2.32 -24.66
C SER A 121 -7.40 -3.13 -24.87
N GLN A 122 -6.68 -3.44 -23.79
CA GLN A 122 -5.39 -4.12 -23.80
C GLN A 122 -5.40 -5.25 -22.77
N THR A 123 -4.65 -6.30 -23.04
CA THR A 123 -4.37 -7.35 -22.06
C THR A 123 -3.47 -6.82 -20.94
N LEU A 124 -3.48 -7.50 -19.78
CA LEU A 124 -2.56 -7.15 -18.69
C LEU A 124 -1.08 -7.28 -19.09
N VAL A 125 -0.76 -8.20 -20.01
CA VAL A 125 0.60 -8.35 -20.55
C VAL A 125 1.00 -7.11 -21.33
N GLU A 126 0.11 -6.56 -22.17
CA GLU A 126 0.37 -5.34 -22.92
C GLU A 126 0.43 -4.10 -22.01
N ALA A 127 -0.49 -3.99 -21.04
CA ALA A 127 -0.55 -2.86 -20.12
C ALA A 127 0.62 -2.83 -19.10
N PHE A 128 1.10 -4.01 -18.68
CA PHE A 128 2.26 -4.11 -17.80
C PHE A 128 3.58 -3.98 -18.57
N GLY A 129 3.67 -4.65 -19.72
CA GLY A 129 4.87 -4.69 -20.56
C GLY A 129 5.78 -5.87 -20.22
N GLU A 130 7.09 -5.64 -20.36
CA GLU A 130 8.10 -6.67 -20.12
C GLU A 130 7.98 -7.23 -18.69
N ASN A 131 8.26 -8.52 -18.52
CA ASN A 131 8.14 -9.25 -17.25
C ASN A 131 6.73 -9.46 -16.70
N ALA A 132 5.65 -9.16 -17.45
CA ALA A 132 4.28 -9.43 -17.01
C ALA A 132 4.06 -10.88 -16.52
N ALA A 133 4.68 -11.86 -17.21
CA ALA A 133 4.61 -13.27 -16.82
C ALA A 133 5.33 -13.59 -15.49
N ARG A 134 6.35 -12.81 -15.12
CA ARG A 134 7.06 -12.95 -13.84
C ARG A 134 6.12 -12.67 -12.66
N PHE A 135 5.16 -11.78 -12.85
CA PHE A 135 4.14 -11.42 -11.85
C PHE A 135 2.78 -12.10 -12.13
N GLY A 136 2.74 -13.14 -12.97
CA GLY A 136 1.54 -13.95 -13.20
C GLY A 136 0.40 -13.24 -13.94
N LEU A 137 0.70 -12.17 -14.68
CA LEU A 137 -0.29 -11.43 -15.46
C LEU A 137 -0.62 -12.10 -16.81
N ASP A 138 0.15 -13.09 -17.22
CA ASP A 138 -0.04 -13.88 -18.44
C ASP A 138 -1.04 -15.03 -18.28
N ARG A 139 -1.59 -15.21 -17.07
CA ARG A 139 -2.48 -16.31 -16.71
C ARG A 139 -3.83 -15.78 -16.21
N PRO A 140 -4.93 -16.49 -16.50
CA PRO A 140 -6.21 -16.19 -15.87
C PRO A 140 -6.15 -16.50 -14.37
N LEU A 141 -6.96 -15.79 -13.58
CA LEU A 141 -7.17 -16.15 -12.18
C LEU A 141 -7.94 -17.47 -12.09
N PRO A 142 -7.74 -18.29 -11.03
CA PRO A 142 -8.67 -19.33 -10.67
C PRO A 142 -10.09 -18.78 -10.55
N VAL A 143 -11.08 -19.52 -11.05
CA VAL A 143 -12.49 -19.07 -11.13
C VAL A 143 -13.01 -18.52 -9.79
N GLY A 144 -12.81 -19.25 -8.69
CA GLY A 144 -13.26 -18.79 -7.37
C GLY A 144 -12.56 -17.52 -6.87
N GLN A 145 -11.33 -17.26 -7.32
CA GLN A 145 -10.64 -16.01 -7.00
C GLN A 145 -11.18 -14.85 -7.83
N GLN A 146 -11.47 -15.07 -9.12
CA GLN A 146 -12.10 -14.08 -9.99
C GLN A 146 -13.45 -13.66 -9.41
N GLU A 147 -14.34 -14.62 -9.14
CA GLU A 147 -15.68 -14.37 -8.57
C GLU A 147 -15.61 -13.61 -7.23
N ARG A 148 -14.70 -14.01 -6.33
CA ARG A 148 -14.52 -13.33 -5.04
C ARG A 148 -14.04 -11.89 -5.21
N ARG A 149 -13.12 -11.63 -6.14
CA ARG A 149 -12.60 -10.29 -6.40
C ARG A 149 -13.64 -9.39 -7.07
N GLU A 150 -14.43 -9.93 -8.00
CA GLU A 150 -15.55 -9.20 -8.60
C GLU A 150 -16.62 -8.82 -7.57
N ALA A 151 -16.98 -9.75 -6.67
CA ALA A 151 -17.92 -9.46 -5.57
C ALA A 151 -17.40 -8.35 -4.63
N LEU A 152 -16.09 -8.36 -4.33
CA LEU A 152 -15.46 -7.29 -3.55
C LEU A 152 -15.49 -5.95 -4.29
N GLN A 153 -15.25 -5.92 -5.61
CA GLN A 153 -15.36 -4.71 -6.41
C GLN A 153 -16.80 -4.19 -6.45
N MET A 154 -17.78 -5.09 -6.58
CA MET A 154 -19.20 -4.73 -6.55
C MET A 154 -19.57 -4.07 -5.22
N ALA A 155 -19.21 -4.70 -4.09
CA ALA A 155 -19.49 -4.18 -2.76
C ALA A 155 -18.77 -2.85 -2.48
N ALA A 156 -17.51 -2.70 -2.91
CA ALA A 156 -16.75 -1.45 -2.75
C ALA A 156 -17.34 -0.27 -3.52
N HIS A 157 -18.20 -0.54 -4.51
CA HIS A 157 -18.91 0.46 -5.28
C HIS A 157 -20.43 0.40 -5.01
N CYS A 158 -20.82 -0.06 -3.82
CA CYS A 158 -22.20 -0.07 -3.34
C CYS A 158 -23.19 -0.76 -4.28
N ASP A 159 -22.74 -1.82 -4.93
CA ASP A 159 -23.48 -2.61 -5.93
C ASP A 159 -23.98 -1.78 -7.13
N ALA A 160 -23.38 -0.62 -7.37
CA ALA A 160 -23.81 0.33 -8.40
C ALA A 160 -23.09 0.15 -9.75
N LEU A 161 -22.08 -0.71 -9.83
CA LEU A 161 -21.36 -0.97 -11.08
C LEU A 161 -22.13 -1.98 -11.94
N PRO A 162 -22.14 -1.80 -13.27
CA PRO A 162 -22.54 -2.86 -14.20
C PRO A 162 -21.68 -4.12 -14.00
N ALA A 163 -22.30 -5.31 -14.01
CA ALA A 163 -21.57 -6.55 -13.76
C ALA A 163 -20.49 -6.85 -14.83
N ASP A 164 -20.70 -6.38 -16.07
CA ASP A 164 -19.78 -6.57 -17.20
C ASP A 164 -18.46 -5.78 -17.07
N ILE A 165 -18.41 -4.76 -16.20
CA ILE A 165 -17.16 -4.01 -15.93
C ILE A 165 -16.36 -4.56 -14.75
N LEU A 166 -16.92 -5.47 -13.94
CA LEU A 166 -16.24 -6.03 -12.77
C LEU A 166 -14.95 -6.79 -13.14
N PRO A 167 -14.91 -7.63 -14.20
CA PRO A 167 -13.67 -8.29 -14.60
C PRO A 167 -12.55 -7.29 -14.89
N MET A 168 -12.88 -6.17 -15.55
CA MET A 168 -11.94 -5.10 -15.87
C MET A 168 -11.46 -4.37 -14.60
N MET A 169 -12.33 -4.13 -13.62
CA MET A 169 -11.92 -3.58 -12.32
C MET A 169 -10.95 -4.51 -11.59
N VAL A 170 -11.17 -5.83 -11.65
CA VAL A 170 -10.24 -6.83 -11.12
C VAL A 170 -8.89 -6.76 -11.83
N ASP A 171 -8.87 -6.63 -13.15
CA ASP A 171 -7.63 -6.51 -13.92
C ASP A 171 -6.86 -5.22 -13.57
N ILE A 172 -7.54 -4.09 -13.37
CA ILE A 172 -6.88 -2.86 -12.87
C ILE A 172 -6.21 -3.11 -11.50
N GLN A 173 -6.87 -3.81 -10.58
CA GLN A 173 -6.28 -4.15 -9.28
C GLN A 173 -5.06 -5.06 -9.43
N ARG A 174 -5.13 -6.08 -10.30
CA ARG A 174 -3.98 -6.95 -10.62
C ARG A 174 -2.80 -6.16 -11.18
N LEU A 175 -3.08 -5.21 -12.06
CA LEU A 175 -2.05 -4.34 -12.63
C LEU A 175 -1.36 -3.51 -11.54
N ARG A 176 -2.13 -2.92 -10.61
CA ARG A 176 -1.59 -2.16 -9.47
C ARG A 176 -0.76 -3.04 -8.54
N ASP A 177 -1.29 -4.21 -8.16
CA ASP A 177 -0.58 -5.19 -7.33
C ASP A 177 0.79 -5.56 -7.96
N ALA A 178 0.80 -5.82 -9.27
CA ALA A 178 2.01 -6.20 -9.98
C ALA A 178 3.01 -5.05 -10.08
N ARG A 179 2.55 -3.81 -10.24
CA ARG A 179 3.43 -2.62 -10.29
C ARG A 179 4.05 -2.33 -8.92
N LEU A 180 3.29 -2.48 -7.83
CA LEU A 180 3.82 -2.43 -6.46
C LEU A 180 4.86 -3.51 -6.21
N ALA A 181 4.57 -4.77 -6.58
CA ALA A 181 5.51 -5.88 -6.45
C ALA A 181 6.79 -5.65 -7.27
N ALA A 182 6.66 -5.15 -8.50
CA ALA A 182 7.80 -4.86 -9.36
C ALA A 182 8.66 -3.72 -8.83
N ALA A 183 8.05 -2.62 -8.36
CA ALA A 183 8.77 -1.51 -7.77
C ALA A 183 9.48 -1.91 -6.46
N ALA A 184 8.86 -2.78 -5.64
CA ALA A 184 9.50 -3.33 -4.45
C ALA A 184 10.73 -4.18 -4.79
N LEU A 185 10.63 -5.03 -5.81
CA LEU A 185 11.75 -5.84 -6.26
C LEU A 185 12.88 -5.00 -6.86
N GLU A 186 12.54 -4.01 -7.69
CA GLU A 186 13.51 -3.05 -8.24
C GLU A 186 14.23 -2.28 -7.13
N ALA A 187 13.47 -1.78 -6.14
CA ALA A 187 14.03 -1.07 -4.99
C ALA A 187 14.98 -1.95 -4.17
N LEU A 188 14.62 -3.22 -3.96
CA LEU A 188 15.44 -4.18 -3.25
C LEU A 188 16.74 -4.48 -4.00
N GLU A 189 16.65 -4.76 -5.31
CA GLU A 189 17.80 -5.02 -6.18
C GLU A 189 18.74 -3.81 -6.27
N ALA A 190 18.19 -2.59 -6.28
CA ALA A 190 18.96 -1.35 -6.37
C ALA A 190 19.68 -0.97 -5.06
N THR A 191 19.11 -1.31 -3.90
CA THR A 191 19.56 -0.76 -2.61
C THR A 191 20.09 -1.80 -1.62
N GLY A 192 19.81 -3.09 -1.85
CA GLY A 192 20.11 -4.19 -0.94
C GLY A 192 19.14 -4.33 0.23
N GLY A 193 18.10 -3.47 0.32
CA GLY A 193 17.06 -3.56 1.34
C GLY A 193 17.50 -3.20 2.77
N PRO A 194 16.55 -3.15 3.73
CA PRO A 194 15.14 -3.50 3.57
C PRO A 194 14.35 -2.42 2.80
N VAL A 195 13.25 -2.84 2.18
CA VAL A 195 12.32 -1.97 1.44
C VAL A 195 11.00 -1.86 2.20
N ALA A 196 10.50 -0.64 2.40
CA ALA A 196 9.14 -0.41 2.88
C ALA A 196 8.21 -0.05 1.72
N VAL A 197 7.02 -0.64 1.66
CA VAL A 197 5.98 -0.36 0.66
C VAL A 197 4.78 0.25 1.37
N ILE A 198 4.46 1.50 1.04
CA ILE A 198 3.32 2.24 1.60
C ILE A 198 2.14 2.10 0.63
N THR A 199 1.08 1.41 1.07
CA THR A 199 -0.04 1.03 0.20
C THR A 199 -1.31 0.69 0.98
N GLY A 200 -2.47 0.69 0.32
CA GLY A 200 -3.73 0.27 0.92
C GLY A 200 -3.76 -1.20 1.35
N ASN A 201 -4.55 -1.53 2.37
CA ASN A 201 -4.74 -2.92 2.85
C ASN A 201 -5.15 -3.89 1.73
N GLY A 202 -5.94 -3.42 0.76
CA GLY A 202 -6.35 -4.22 -0.40
C GLY A 202 -5.19 -4.70 -1.27
N HIS A 203 -4.09 -3.95 -1.30
CA HIS A 203 -2.86 -4.25 -2.02
C HIS A 203 -1.81 -4.93 -1.13
N ALA A 204 -1.78 -4.63 0.17
CA ALA A 204 -0.85 -5.21 1.15
C ALA A 204 -1.20 -6.65 1.59
N ARG A 205 -2.37 -7.18 1.19
CA ARG A 205 -2.82 -8.53 1.56
C ARG A 205 -1.97 -9.64 0.93
N LYS A 206 -1.71 -10.72 1.68
CA LYS A 206 -0.82 -11.83 1.26
C LYS A 206 -1.49 -12.91 0.43
N ASP A 207 -2.81 -13.04 0.47
CA ASP A 207 -3.49 -14.08 -0.31
C ASP A 207 -3.41 -13.85 -1.83
N TRP A 208 -3.40 -12.58 -2.27
CA TRP A 208 -3.29 -12.24 -3.70
C TRP A 208 -2.81 -10.84 -4.05
N GLY A 209 -2.50 -9.99 -3.06
CA GLY A 209 -2.07 -8.61 -3.32
C GLY A 209 -0.64 -8.56 -3.85
N ALA A 210 -0.02 -7.38 -3.76
CA ALA A 210 1.36 -7.17 -4.13
C ALA A 210 2.35 -8.16 -3.45
N PRO A 211 2.21 -8.51 -2.14
CA PRO A 211 3.06 -9.52 -1.52
C PRO A 211 3.02 -10.89 -2.22
N ALA A 212 1.83 -11.33 -2.67
CA ALA A 212 1.68 -12.63 -3.34
C ALA A 212 2.37 -12.63 -4.70
N LEU A 213 2.28 -11.51 -5.43
CA LEU A 213 2.94 -11.36 -6.73
C LEU A 213 4.45 -11.20 -6.60
N LEU A 214 4.93 -10.55 -5.53
CA LEU A 214 6.36 -10.50 -5.22
C LEU A 214 6.90 -11.89 -4.88
N ALA A 215 6.20 -12.67 -4.05
CA ALA A 215 6.58 -14.03 -3.71
C ALA A 215 6.62 -14.96 -4.94
N LEU A 216 5.74 -14.72 -5.93
CA LEU A 216 5.78 -15.41 -7.22
C LEU A 216 7.01 -15.02 -8.05
N ALA A 217 7.34 -13.72 -8.09
CA ALA A 217 8.40 -13.17 -8.91
C ALA A 217 9.82 -13.38 -8.35
N ALA A 218 9.94 -13.50 -7.03
CA ALA A 218 11.19 -13.66 -6.30
C ALA A 218 10.97 -14.51 -5.02
N PRO A 219 10.91 -15.85 -5.12
CA PRO A 219 10.54 -16.74 -4.00
C PRO A 219 11.51 -16.71 -2.82
N ASP A 220 12.74 -16.27 -3.03
CA ASP A 220 13.78 -16.19 -1.99
C ASP A 220 13.71 -14.87 -1.18
N VAL A 221 12.90 -13.90 -1.62
CA VAL A 221 12.71 -12.62 -0.92
C VAL A 221 11.78 -12.85 0.27
N SER A 222 12.25 -12.49 1.45
CA SER A 222 11.46 -12.53 2.68
C SER A 222 10.51 -11.34 2.76
N ILE A 223 9.23 -11.61 3.02
CA ILE A 223 8.15 -10.61 2.98
C ILE A 223 7.39 -10.60 4.30
N LEU A 224 7.20 -9.41 4.85
CA LEU A 224 6.27 -9.14 5.94
C LEU A 224 5.16 -8.21 5.46
N ALA A 225 3.91 -8.52 5.82
CA ALA A 225 2.77 -7.63 5.59
C ALA A 225 2.08 -7.25 6.90
N LEU A 226 1.95 -5.94 7.12
CA LEU A 226 1.12 -5.35 8.16
C LEU A 226 -0.22 -4.93 7.56
N GLY A 227 -1.31 -5.35 8.18
CA GLY A 227 -2.65 -4.82 7.91
C GLY A 227 -3.12 -3.92 9.04
N GLN A 228 -3.67 -2.75 8.73
CA GLN A 228 -4.17 -1.81 9.74
C GLN A 228 -5.69 -1.66 9.65
N GLY A 229 -6.40 -2.13 10.69
CA GLY A 229 -7.86 -2.09 10.80
C GLY A 229 -8.38 -0.89 11.59
N GLU A 230 -9.66 -0.57 11.44
CA GLU A 230 -10.28 0.63 12.04
C GLU A 230 -11.19 0.36 13.24
N ASN A 231 -11.24 -0.87 13.75
CA ASN A 231 -11.96 -1.18 14.98
C ASN A 231 -11.14 -2.19 15.78
N GLU A 232 -11.20 -2.12 17.11
CA GLU A 232 -10.52 -3.09 17.97
C GLU A 232 -10.92 -4.52 17.58
N GLY A 233 -9.95 -5.31 17.14
CA GLY A 233 -10.14 -6.71 16.74
C GLY A 233 -10.72 -6.92 15.33
N ALA A 234 -11.02 -5.87 14.57
CA ALA A 234 -11.41 -5.98 13.17
C ALA A 234 -10.17 -6.04 12.28
N ALA A 235 -9.67 -7.25 12.06
CA ALA A 235 -8.60 -7.50 11.11
C ALA A 235 -9.05 -7.18 9.68
N PRO A 236 -8.24 -6.45 8.89
CA PRO A 236 -8.47 -6.38 7.46
C PRO A 236 -8.44 -7.78 6.83
N ASP A 237 -9.29 -7.99 5.83
CA ASP A 237 -9.32 -9.25 5.08
C ASP A 237 -8.08 -9.41 4.19
N GLY A 238 -7.64 -10.66 4.02
CA GLY A 238 -6.65 -11.03 2.99
C GLY A 238 -5.34 -11.60 3.50
N GLY A 239 -5.21 -11.80 4.81
CA GLY A 239 -4.07 -12.45 5.42
C GLY A 239 -2.87 -11.52 5.52
N PHE A 240 -2.43 -11.27 6.75
CA PHE A 240 -1.31 -10.41 7.10
C PHE A 240 -0.48 -11.13 8.16
N ASP A 241 0.81 -10.82 8.24
CA ASP A 241 1.68 -11.36 9.29
C ASP A 241 1.44 -10.64 10.61
N LEU A 242 1.21 -9.33 10.53
CA LEU A 242 0.84 -8.48 11.65
C LEU A 242 -0.47 -7.76 11.35
N ILE A 243 -1.29 -7.61 12.38
CA ILE A 243 -2.53 -6.84 12.31
C ILE A 243 -2.53 -5.88 13.50
N GLU A 244 -2.62 -4.60 13.20
CA GLU A 244 -2.82 -3.55 14.20
C GLU A 244 -4.16 -2.87 13.95
N SER A 245 -4.71 -2.22 14.97
CA SER A 245 -5.97 -1.48 14.83
C SER A 245 -5.82 -0.07 15.37
N ALA A 246 -6.45 0.89 14.70
CA ALA A 246 -6.57 2.26 15.13
C ALA A 246 -8.06 2.67 15.21
N PRO A 247 -8.40 3.78 15.89
CA PRO A 247 -9.75 4.31 15.87
C PRO A 247 -10.22 4.60 14.42
N PRO A 248 -11.52 4.40 14.13
CA PRO A 248 -12.06 4.68 12.80
C PRO A 248 -12.13 6.19 12.56
N VAL A 249 -12.05 6.58 11.29
CA VAL A 249 -12.41 7.94 10.87
C VAL A 249 -13.92 8.03 10.69
N ASP A 250 -14.51 9.12 11.17
CA ASP A 250 -15.92 9.43 10.95
C ASP A 250 -16.16 9.72 9.46
N ARG A 251 -17.07 8.96 8.84
CA ARG A 251 -17.37 9.05 7.41
C ARG A 251 -18.87 9.06 7.19
N PRO A 252 -19.38 9.89 6.27
CA PRO A 252 -20.72 9.68 5.75
C PRO A 252 -20.81 8.31 5.07
N ASP A 253 -22.02 7.76 4.96
CA ASP A 253 -22.25 6.51 4.22
C ASP A 253 -21.76 6.69 2.76
N PRO A 254 -20.69 5.98 2.33
CA PRO A 254 -20.14 6.15 1.00
C PRO A 254 -21.15 5.77 -0.11
N CYS A 255 -22.17 4.96 0.23
CA CYS A 255 -23.21 4.57 -0.69
C CYS A 255 -24.26 5.66 -0.94
N GLU A 256 -24.32 6.72 -0.13
CA GLU A 256 -25.21 7.85 -0.41
C GLU A 256 -24.91 8.52 -1.75
N ALA A 257 -23.63 8.57 -2.15
CA ALA A 257 -23.21 9.10 -3.45
C ALA A 257 -23.81 8.34 -4.65
N PHE A 258 -24.19 7.06 -4.46
CA PHE A 258 -24.75 6.19 -5.49
C PHE A 258 -26.28 6.13 -5.45
N ARG A 259 -26.91 6.43 -4.31
CA ARG A 259 -28.39 6.44 -4.16
C ARG A 259 -29.07 7.65 -4.81
N ALA A 260 -28.32 8.72 -5.12
CA ALA A 260 -28.85 9.97 -5.66
C ALA A 260 -28.98 10.02 -7.20
N ARG A 261 -28.98 8.87 -7.89
CA ARG A 261 -29.11 8.78 -9.36
C ARG A 261 -30.36 8.03 -9.79
#